data_AF-A0A662W720-F1
#
_entry.id   AF-A0A662W720-F1
#
_cell.length_a   1.000
_cell.length_b   1.000
_cell.length_c   1.000
_cell.angle_alpha   90.00
_cell.angle_beta   90.00
_cell.angle_gamma   90.00
#
_symmetry.space_group_name_H-M   'P 1'
#
loop_
_entity.id
_entity.type
_entity.pdbx_description
1 polymer ?
#
loop_
_entity_poly.entity_id
_entity_poly.type
_entity_poly.pdbx_seq_one_letter_code
_entity_poly.pdbx_strand_id
1 'polypeptide(L)'
;KFGLRELPSYLRYERNLLQKLQEGLNEEKALLTLPKNLKLMFVHAYQSWIFNRTLSARIREFGSLREFETTDYVDFISIRKVEHGTQELFVPLLKNEPVKTSLIERRVAFLISKGRSLLVLPLPGYDTKLDMENWAIRKEMEFLEADGISVEDFKHEYKEFSSSGGFRSAEIPFDFSNLEFECDTNGNAYFSFFLPKGCYATVFLREFMKS
;
A
#
# COMPACT_ATOMS: atom_id res chain seq x y z
N LYS A 1 24.50 -26.76 -15.03
CA LYS A 1 23.95 -27.97 -15.69
C LYS A 1 22.78 -28.64 -14.96
N PHE A 2 22.63 -28.51 -13.63
CA PHE A 2 21.55 -29.19 -12.88
C PHE A 2 20.23 -28.40 -12.75
N GLY A 3 20.25 -27.07 -12.67
CA GLY A 3 19.08 -26.30 -12.23
C GLY A 3 17.78 -26.51 -13.03
N LEU A 4 17.81 -26.60 -14.37
CA LEU A 4 16.57 -26.80 -15.16
C LEU A 4 16.00 -28.22 -15.10
N ARG A 5 16.82 -29.21 -14.78
CA ARG A 5 16.34 -30.60 -14.61
C ARG A 5 15.72 -30.80 -13.23
N GLU A 6 16.24 -30.11 -12.21
CA GLU A 6 15.77 -30.20 -10.83
C GLU A 6 14.58 -29.27 -10.53
N LEU A 7 14.44 -28.13 -11.23
CA LEU A 7 13.35 -27.19 -10.99
C LEU A 7 11.98 -27.78 -11.35
N PRO A 8 10.99 -27.76 -10.44
CA PRO A 8 9.63 -28.19 -10.75
C PRO A 8 9.01 -27.47 -11.94
N SER A 9 8.23 -28.18 -12.75
CA SER A 9 7.65 -27.65 -14.01
C SER A 9 6.68 -26.47 -13.83
N TYR A 10 6.08 -26.32 -12.64
CA TYR A 10 5.17 -25.23 -12.33
C TYR A 10 5.89 -23.88 -12.09
N LEU A 11 7.20 -23.89 -11.82
CA LEU A 11 8.02 -22.68 -11.64
C LEU A 11 8.42 -22.07 -13.00
N ARG A 12 7.41 -21.65 -13.76
CA ARG A 12 7.58 -21.25 -15.17
C ARG A 12 8.51 -20.04 -15.33
N TYR A 13 8.42 -19.05 -14.43
CA TYR A 13 9.21 -17.83 -14.52
C TYR A 13 10.67 -18.08 -14.14
N GLU A 14 10.91 -18.82 -13.06
CA GLU A 14 12.23 -19.18 -12.56
C GLU A 14 12.97 -20.06 -13.57
N ARG A 15 12.27 -21.03 -14.16
CA ARG A 15 12.81 -21.86 -15.25
C ARG A 15 13.12 -21.02 -16.48
N ASN A 16 12.27 -20.05 -16.82
CA ASN A 16 12.54 -19.15 -17.95
C ASN A 16 13.80 -18.31 -17.69
N LEU A 17 13.93 -17.70 -16.52
CA LEU A 17 15.12 -16.94 -16.12
C LEU A 17 16.38 -17.80 -16.21
N LEU A 18 16.36 -18.99 -15.62
CA LEU A 18 17.52 -19.90 -15.64
C LEU A 18 17.88 -20.35 -17.06
N GLN A 19 16.87 -20.61 -17.90
CA GLN A 19 17.09 -20.92 -19.31
C GLN A 19 17.77 -19.76 -20.04
N LYS A 20 17.36 -18.51 -19.78
CA LYS A 20 17.96 -17.32 -20.39
C LYS A 20 19.41 -17.10 -19.95
N LEU A 21 19.70 -17.30 -18.67
CA LEU A 21 21.08 -17.29 -18.16
C LEU A 21 21.94 -18.37 -18.80
N GLN A 22 21.40 -19.59 -18.98
CA GLN A 22 22.10 -20.68 -19.65
C GLN A 22 22.37 -20.39 -21.14
N GLU A 23 21.48 -19.64 -21.80
CA GLU A 23 21.64 -19.16 -23.17
C GLU A 23 22.70 -18.03 -23.30
N GLY A 24 23.30 -17.61 -22.19
CA GLY A 24 24.37 -16.60 -22.16
C GLY A 24 23.87 -15.16 -22.01
N LEU A 25 22.58 -14.96 -21.71
CA LEU A 25 22.09 -13.65 -21.29
C LEU A 25 22.61 -13.34 -19.89
N ASN A 26 22.87 -12.07 -19.61
CA ASN A 26 23.13 -11.61 -18.25
C ASN A 26 21.82 -11.53 -17.44
N GLU A 27 21.95 -11.29 -16.14
CA GLU A 27 20.86 -11.24 -15.16
C GLU A 27 19.81 -10.20 -15.54
N GLU A 28 20.25 -9.01 -15.96
CA GLU A 28 19.37 -7.92 -16.38
C GLU A 28 18.51 -8.33 -17.59
N LYS A 29 19.14 -8.85 -18.65
CA LYS A 29 18.42 -9.29 -19.86
C LYS A 29 17.52 -10.48 -19.61
N ALA A 30 17.90 -11.37 -18.69
CA ALA A 30 17.02 -12.45 -18.24
C ALA A 30 15.80 -11.88 -17.51
N LEU A 31 15.98 -10.94 -16.57
CA LEU A 31 14.88 -10.30 -15.85
C LEU A 31 13.91 -9.60 -16.80
N LEU A 32 14.42 -8.98 -17.88
CA LEU A 32 13.61 -8.32 -18.90
C LEU A 32 12.66 -9.25 -19.66
N THR A 33 12.91 -10.56 -19.68
CA THR A 33 12.02 -11.54 -20.32
C THR A 33 10.77 -11.85 -19.50
N LEU A 34 10.72 -11.44 -18.24
CA LEU A 34 9.53 -11.59 -17.42
C LEU A 34 8.38 -10.72 -17.94
N PRO A 35 7.12 -11.14 -17.74
CA PRO A 35 5.97 -10.31 -18.07
C PRO A 35 6.04 -8.94 -17.38
N LYS A 36 5.57 -7.89 -18.07
CA LYS A 36 5.56 -6.50 -17.55
C LYS A 36 5.04 -6.39 -16.12
N ASN A 37 3.91 -7.03 -15.82
CA ASN A 37 3.29 -6.92 -14.50
C ASN A 37 4.13 -7.57 -13.39
N LEU A 38 4.90 -8.63 -13.72
CA LEU A 38 5.78 -9.28 -12.76
C LEU A 38 7.03 -8.43 -12.48
N LYS A 39 7.58 -7.78 -13.52
CA LYS A 39 8.68 -6.82 -13.38
C LYS A 39 8.30 -5.67 -12.46
N LEU A 40 7.14 -5.07 -12.71
CA LEU A 40 6.62 -3.96 -11.90
C LEU A 40 6.24 -4.38 -10.47
N MET A 41 5.85 -5.65 -10.27
CA MET A 41 5.51 -6.19 -8.94
C MET A 41 6.66 -6.05 -7.95
N PHE A 42 7.92 -6.24 -8.38
CA PHE A 42 9.09 -6.09 -7.49
C PHE A 42 9.22 -4.64 -6.98
N VAL A 43 9.02 -3.67 -7.87
CA VAL A 43 9.06 -2.24 -7.52
C VAL A 43 7.91 -1.88 -6.57
N HIS A 44 6.69 -2.35 -6.87
CA HIS A 44 5.53 -2.15 -6.00
C HIS A 44 5.67 -2.84 -4.63
N ALA A 45 6.34 -4.00 -4.57
CA ALA A 45 6.63 -4.68 -3.32
C ALA A 45 7.57 -3.84 -2.44
N TYR A 46 8.61 -3.24 -3.03
CA TYR A 46 9.50 -2.32 -2.32
C TYR A 46 8.78 -1.04 -1.86
N GLN A 47 7.98 -0.41 -2.73
CA GLN A 47 7.13 0.72 -2.34
C GLN A 47 6.20 0.38 -1.17
N SER A 48 5.60 -0.82 -1.20
CA SER A 48 4.73 -1.29 -0.11
C SER A 48 5.50 -1.52 1.19
N TRP A 49 6.75 -1.98 1.10
CA TRP A 49 7.61 -2.16 2.26
C TRP A 49 7.98 -0.81 2.91
N ILE A 50 8.36 0.20 2.12
CA ILE A 50 8.59 1.57 2.61
C ILE A 50 7.33 2.14 3.26
N PHE A 51 6.20 2.06 2.56
CA PHE A 51 4.91 2.52 3.09
C PHE A 51 4.57 1.88 4.44
N ASN A 52 4.73 0.56 4.58
CA ASN A 52 4.44 -0.15 5.82
C ASN A 52 5.37 0.28 6.96
N ARG A 53 6.65 0.56 6.67
CA ARG A 53 7.59 1.12 7.65
C ARG A 53 7.17 2.51 8.10
N THR A 54 6.78 3.37 7.16
CA THR A 54 6.30 4.74 7.43
C THR A 54 5.01 4.72 8.25
N LEU A 55 4.05 3.89 7.87
CA LEU A 55 2.81 3.69 8.61
C LEU A 55 3.07 3.24 10.06
N SER A 56 3.98 2.28 10.24
CA SER A 56 4.36 1.80 11.57
C SER A 56 5.07 2.87 12.39
N ALA A 57 5.92 3.69 11.76
CA ALA A 57 6.55 4.83 12.42
C ALA A 57 5.52 5.89 12.84
N ARG A 58 4.51 6.14 12.00
CA ARG A 58 3.45 7.11 12.28
C ARG A 58 2.68 6.70 13.53
N ILE A 59 2.31 5.43 13.64
CA ILE A 59 1.61 4.91 14.82
C ILE A 59 2.49 5.02 16.08
N ARG A 60 3.80 4.73 15.99
CA ARG A 60 4.71 4.82 17.14
C ARG A 60 4.90 6.26 17.63
N GLU A 61 4.97 7.22 16.72
CA GLU A 61 5.29 8.61 17.06
C GLU A 61 4.06 9.43 17.46
N PHE A 62 2.92 9.21 16.79
CA PHE A 62 1.68 9.97 17.01
C PHE A 62 0.64 9.21 17.83
N GLY A 63 0.85 7.92 18.09
CA GLY A 63 -0.08 7.04 18.84
C GLY A 63 -1.33 6.62 18.05
N SER A 64 -1.78 7.43 17.09
CA SER A 64 -2.98 7.19 16.29
C SER A 64 -2.83 7.73 14.87
N LEU A 65 -3.45 7.03 13.90
CA LEU A 65 -3.53 7.48 12.51
C LEU A 65 -4.58 8.59 12.28
N ARG A 66 -5.33 8.95 13.34
CA ARG A 66 -6.30 10.03 13.34
C ARG A 66 -5.78 11.33 13.97
N GLU A 67 -4.50 11.34 14.32
CA GLU A 67 -3.79 12.57 14.67
C GLU A 67 -3.12 13.13 13.42
N PHE A 68 -3.39 14.40 13.14
CA PHE A 68 -2.98 15.09 11.92
C PHE A 68 -2.11 16.29 12.26
N GLU A 69 -1.05 16.45 11.48
CA GLU A 69 -0.22 17.64 11.41
C GLU A 69 -0.68 18.51 10.24
N THR A 70 -0.35 19.80 10.27
CA THR A 70 -0.78 20.76 9.23
C THR A 70 -0.23 20.43 7.84
N THR A 71 0.89 19.71 7.78
CA THR A 71 1.55 19.33 6.53
C THR A 71 1.06 18.01 5.97
N ASP A 72 0.19 17.28 6.68
CA ASP A 72 -0.30 15.97 6.25
C ASP A 72 -1.20 16.03 5.02
N TYR A 73 -1.23 14.90 4.31
CA TYR A 73 -2.16 14.68 3.23
C TYR A 73 -3.38 13.93 3.75
N VAL A 74 -4.55 14.42 3.37
CA VAL A 74 -5.82 13.75 3.66
C VAL A 74 -6.59 13.48 2.38
N ASP A 75 -7.40 12.43 2.44
CA ASP A 75 -8.40 12.14 1.43
C ASP A 75 -9.77 12.04 2.08
N PHE A 76 -10.80 12.15 1.25
CA PHE A 76 -12.18 12.10 1.68
C PHE A 76 -12.78 10.74 1.38
N ILE A 77 -13.72 10.36 2.24
CA ILE A 77 -14.41 9.09 2.12
C ILE A 77 -15.77 9.34 1.48
N SER A 78 -16.00 8.69 0.33
CA SER A 78 -17.31 8.62 -0.30
C SER A 78 -18.07 7.41 0.24
N ILE A 79 -19.33 7.64 0.61
CA ILE A 79 -20.25 6.59 1.00
C ILE A 79 -21.01 6.13 -0.24
N ARG A 80 -20.92 4.85 -0.57
CA ARG A 80 -21.66 4.22 -1.69
C ARG A 80 -22.56 3.12 -1.15
N LYS A 81 -23.79 3.04 -1.65
CA LYS A 81 -24.65 1.88 -1.37
C LYS A 81 -24.15 0.67 -2.17
N VAL A 82 -24.06 -0.48 -1.52
CA VAL A 82 -23.77 -1.75 -2.20
C VAL A 82 -24.96 -2.10 -3.10
N GLU A 83 -24.70 -2.46 -4.36
CA GLU A 83 -25.77 -2.94 -5.26
C GLU A 83 -26.44 -4.17 -4.63
N HIS A 84 -27.75 -4.06 -4.39
CA HIS A 84 -28.62 -5.08 -3.78
C HIS A 84 -28.45 -5.30 -2.26
N GLY A 85 -27.86 -4.35 -1.52
CA GLY A 85 -27.78 -4.40 -0.05
C GLY A 85 -28.27 -3.12 0.64
N THR A 86 -28.48 -3.20 1.96
CA THR A 86 -28.72 -2.04 2.84
C THR A 86 -27.42 -1.38 3.32
N GLN A 87 -26.28 -1.97 3.01
CA GLN A 87 -24.98 -1.60 3.56
C GLN A 87 -24.30 -0.47 2.78
N GLU A 88 -23.55 0.33 3.53
CA GLU A 88 -22.77 1.47 3.04
C GLU A 88 -21.29 1.10 2.95
N LEU A 89 -20.69 1.32 1.78
CA LEU A 89 -19.26 1.14 1.55
C LEU A 89 -18.56 2.49 1.61
N PHE A 90 -17.54 2.56 2.47
CA PHE A 90 -16.71 3.72 2.68
C PHE A 90 -15.50 3.62 1.74
N VAL A 91 -15.42 4.49 0.73
CA VAL A 91 -14.43 4.41 -0.33
C VAL A 91 -13.55 5.66 -0.32
N PRO A 92 -12.23 5.55 -0.12
CA PRO A 92 -11.30 6.66 -0.32
C PRO A 92 -11.41 7.16 -1.76
N LEU A 93 -11.42 8.48 -1.96
CA LEU A 93 -11.59 9.02 -3.30
C LEU A 93 -10.33 8.82 -4.16
N LEU A 94 -9.11 8.88 -3.62
CA LEU A 94 -7.73 8.61 -4.15
C LEU A 94 -7.45 8.88 -5.65
N LYS A 95 -8.40 9.49 -6.37
CA LYS A 95 -8.41 9.76 -7.80
C LYS A 95 -7.93 11.19 -8.09
N ASN A 96 -7.92 12.04 -7.07
CA ASN A 96 -7.40 13.39 -7.13
C ASN A 96 -6.11 13.46 -6.31
N GLU A 97 -5.28 14.48 -6.54
CA GLU A 97 -4.19 14.78 -5.61
C GLU A 97 -4.77 14.97 -4.20
N PRO A 98 -4.20 14.30 -3.18
CA PRO A 98 -4.69 14.45 -1.83
C PRO A 98 -4.47 15.88 -1.34
N VAL A 99 -5.30 16.30 -0.39
CA VAL A 99 -5.32 17.70 0.05
C VAL A 99 -4.40 17.88 1.25
N LYS A 100 -3.51 18.88 1.19
CA LYS A 100 -2.69 19.27 2.35
C LYS A 100 -3.58 19.87 3.43
N THR A 101 -3.42 19.44 4.68
CA THR A 101 -4.33 19.78 5.79
C THR A 101 -4.41 21.29 6.03
N SER A 102 -3.27 21.98 5.91
CA SER A 102 -3.14 23.44 6.07
C SER A 102 -4.06 24.27 5.16
N LEU A 103 -4.54 23.71 4.05
CA LEU A 103 -5.44 24.42 3.12
C LEU A 103 -6.89 24.46 3.63
N ILE A 104 -7.28 23.54 4.50
CA ILE A 104 -8.69 23.30 4.88
C ILE A 104 -8.83 22.77 6.32
N GLU A 105 -7.97 23.19 7.24
CA GLU A 105 -7.86 22.64 8.61
C GLU A 105 -9.21 22.47 9.33
N ARG A 106 -10.03 23.53 9.40
CA ARG A 106 -11.35 23.48 10.06
C ARG A 106 -12.29 22.45 9.42
N ARG A 107 -12.26 22.34 8.09
CA ARG A 107 -13.09 21.40 7.34
C ARG A 107 -12.59 19.98 7.51
N VAL A 108 -11.28 19.77 7.51
CA VAL A 108 -10.66 18.46 7.71
C VAL A 108 -10.95 17.96 9.13
N ALA A 109 -10.71 18.80 10.15
CA ALA A 109 -11.05 18.46 11.54
C ALA A 109 -12.52 18.07 11.69
N PHE A 110 -13.45 18.82 11.07
CA PHE A 110 -14.86 18.46 11.06
C PHE A 110 -15.11 17.12 10.36
N LEU A 111 -14.53 16.88 9.17
CA LEU A 111 -14.77 15.64 8.43
C LEU A 111 -14.15 14.41 9.11
N ILE A 112 -12.99 14.55 9.75
CA ILE A 112 -12.38 13.51 10.58
C ILE A 112 -13.32 13.17 11.75
N SER A 113 -13.87 14.18 12.43
CA SER A 113 -14.83 13.96 13.53
C SER A 113 -16.11 13.22 13.08
N LYS A 114 -16.38 13.20 11.77
CA LYS A 114 -17.51 12.49 11.15
C LYS A 114 -17.11 11.19 10.47
N GLY A 115 -15.85 10.76 10.55
CA GLY A 115 -15.36 9.57 9.84
C GLY A 115 -15.43 9.70 8.32
N ARG A 116 -15.31 10.92 7.79
CA ARG A 116 -15.43 11.24 6.35
C ARG A 116 -14.11 11.70 5.71
N SER A 117 -13.03 11.65 6.46
CA SER A 117 -11.69 11.91 5.97
C SER A 117 -10.69 11.05 6.73
N LEU A 118 -9.60 10.68 6.06
CA LEU A 118 -8.56 9.82 6.60
C LEU A 118 -7.18 10.34 6.22
N LEU A 119 -6.18 9.93 6.99
CA LEU A 119 -4.78 10.19 6.68
C LEU A 119 -4.35 9.39 5.46
N VAL A 120 -3.59 10.05 4.58
CA VAL A 120 -2.99 9.46 3.40
C VAL A 120 -1.49 9.63 3.50
N LEU A 121 -0.78 8.52 3.31
CA LEU A 121 0.68 8.54 3.28
C LEU A 121 1.15 8.45 1.83
N PRO A 122 2.30 9.05 1.51
CA PRO A 122 2.94 8.92 0.22
C PRO A 122 3.31 7.46 -0.10
N LEU A 123 3.55 7.21 -1.38
CA LEU A 123 4.27 6.06 -1.90
C LEU A 123 5.42 6.62 -2.72
N PRO A 124 6.68 6.26 -2.43
CA PRO A 124 7.83 6.86 -3.08
C PRO A 124 7.89 6.44 -4.55
N GLY A 125 8.23 7.37 -5.44
CA GLY A 125 8.48 7.10 -6.84
C GLY A 125 9.04 8.34 -7.54
N TYR A 126 9.25 8.25 -8.85
CA TYR A 126 10.01 9.28 -9.56
C TYR A 126 9.32 10.64 -9.68
N ASP A 127 8.02 10.71 -9.35
CA ASP A 127 7.22 11.93 -9.39
C ASP A 127 6.78 12.36 -7.97
N THR A 128 7.40 11.78 -6.93
CA THR A 128 7.13 12.16 -5.54
C THR A 128 7.56 13.60 -5.28
N LYS A 129 6.61 14.43 -4.84
CA LYS A 129 6.88 15.83 -4.45
C LYS A 129 7.64 15.85 -3.12
N LEU A 130 8.90 16.30 -3.10
CA LEU A 130 9.76 16.30 -1.92
C LEU A 130 9.49 17.46 -0.95
N ASP A 131 8.27 17.54 -0.42
CA ASP A 131 7.92 18.48 0.65
C ASP A 131 8.51 17.99 1.99
N MET A 132 9.75 18.40 2.28
CA MET A 132 10.46 17.99 3.50
C MET A 132 9.87 18.59 4.79
N GLU A 133 8.87 19.48 4.72
CA GLU A 133 8.11 19.86 5.93
C GLU A 133 7.08 18.78 6.31
N ASN A 134 6.69 17.91 5.37
CA ASN A 134 5.82 16.78 5.63
C ASN A 134 6.60 15.67 6.34
N TRP A 135 6.11 15.26 7.52
CA TRP A 135 6.73 14.23 8.34
C TRP A 135 6.86 12.89 7.60
N ALA A 136 5.82 12.46 6.89
CA ALA A 136 5.80 11.18 6.19
C ALA A 136 6.81 11.15 5.04
N ILE A 137 6.93 12.24 4.27
CA ILE A 137 7.92 12.35 3.19
C ILE A 137 9.34 12.30 3.75
N ARG A 138 9.65 13.06 4.81
CA ARG A 138 10.97 12.96 5.45
C ARG A 138 11.27 11.54 5.91
N LYS A 139 10.31 10.88 6.56
CA LYS A 139 10.46 9.52 7.08
C LYS A 139 10.68 8.50 5.95
N GLU A 140 9.99 8.65 4.82
CA GLU A 140 10.24 7.81 3.64
C GLU A 140 11.65 8.03 3.08
N MET A 141 12.11 9.29 2.97
CA MET A 141 13.45 9.59 2.46
C MET A 141 14.53 9.02 3.38
N GLU A 142 14.37 9.09 4.70
CA GLU A 142 15.26 8.43 5.68
C GLU A 142 15.37 6.92 5.43
N PHE A 143 14.25 6.26 5.10
CA PHE A 143 14.26 4.82 4.80
C PHE A 143 14.90 4.50 3.46
N LEU A 144 14.58 5.26 2.42
CA LEU A 144 15.21 5.09 1.10
C LEU A 144 16.73 5.30 1.18
N GLU A 145 17.18 6.35 1.87
CA GLU A 145 18.61 6.64 2.06
C GLU A 145 19.31 5.51 2.81
N ALA A 146 18.68 4.95 3.85
CA ALA A 146 19.23 3.82 4.60
C ALA A 146 19.41 2.56 3.74
N ASP A 147 18.60 2.40 2.69
CA ASP A 147 18.69 1.31 1.72
C ASP A 147 19.55 1.68 0.49
N GLY A 148 20.13 2.89 0.46
CA GLY A 148 20.96 3.39 -0.62
C GLY A 148 20.19 3.69 -1.91
N ILE A 149 18.90 4.03 -1.80
CA ILE A 149 17.98 4.28 -2.91
C ILE A 149 17.52 5.75 -2.88
N SER A 150 17.28 6.33 -4.05
CA SER A 150 16.65 7.64 -4.19
C SER A 150 15.33 7.55 -4.97
N VAL A 151 14.57 8.65 -5.03
CA VAL A 151 13.31 8.69 -5.79
C VAL A 151 13.53 8.57 -7.30
N GLU A 152 14.70 9.00 -7.78
CA GLU A 152 15.11 8.89 -9.18
C GLU A 152 15.29 7.44 -9.63
N ASP A 153 15.68 6.53 -8.72
CA ASP A 153 15.86 5.09 -9.02
C ASP A 153 14.55 4.40 -9.42
N PHE A 154 13.41 4.97 -9.04
CA PHE A 154 12.10 4.50 -9.50
C PHE A 154 11.84 4.86 -10.96
N LYS A 155 12.72 5.60 -11.64
CA LYS A 155 12.67 5.91 -13.07
C LYS A 155 13.74 5.15 -13.84
N HIS A 156 13.41 3.92 -14.19
CA HIS A 156 14.31 3.11 -15.01
C HIS A 156 14.22 3.46 -16.51
N GLU A 157 15.28 3.16 -17.29
CA GLU A 157 15.24 3.19 -18.75
C GLU A 157 14.18 2.24 -19.35
N TYR A 158 13.90 1.13 -18.66
CA TYR A 158 12.85 0.18 -19.01
C TYR A 158 11.58 0.58 -18.26
N LYS A 159 10.59 1.09 -19.00
CA LYS A 159 9.34 1.61 -18.43
C LYS A 159 8.56 0.58 -17.60
N GLU A 160 8.84 -0.72 -17.75
CA GLU A 160 8.23 -1.78 -16.96
C GLU A 160 8.76 -1.89 -15.52
N PHE A 161 9.84 -1.18 -15.18
CA PHE A 161 10.31 -0.99 -13.81
C PHE A 161 10.08 0.43 -13.30
N SER A 162 9.54 1.33 -14.12
CA SER A 162 9.29 2.71 -13.68
C SER A 162 7.98 2.83 -12.91
N SER A 163 8.01 3.50 -11.76
CA SER A 163 6.82 3.81 -10.95
C SER A 163 6.83 5.26 -10.51
N SER A 164 5.77 6.00 -10.82
CA SER A 164 5.65 7.42 -10.46
C SER A 164 5.54 7.66 -8.96
N GLY A 165 5.22 6.61 -8.19
CA GLY A 165 4.78 6.75 -6.81
C GLY A 165 3.32 7.16 -6.78
N GLY A 166 2.88 7.65 -5.64
CA GLY A 166 1.49 8.07 -5.44
C GLY A 166 1.17 8.20 -3.97
N PHE A 167 -0.03 7.78 -3.61
CA PHE A 167 -0.57 7.93 -2.27
C PHE A 167 -1.44 6.74 -1.90
N ARG A 168 -1.46 6.40 -0.61
CA ARG A 168 -2.25 5.30 -0.09
C ARG A 168 -2.85 5.65 1.27
N SER A 169 -4.10 5.26 1.48
CA SER A 169 -4.79 5.43 2.76
C SER A 169 -4.03 4.74 3.88
N ALA A 170 -3.83 5.46 4.99
CA ALA A 170 -3.15 4.94 6.18
C ALA A 170 -4.01 3.93 6.95
N GLU A 171 -5.33 4.09 6.89
CA GLU A 171 -6.31 3.20 7.52
C GLU A 171 -7.29 2.61 6.49
N ILE A 172 -7.88 1.47 6.83
CA ILE A 172 -9.01 0.91 6.09
C ILE A 172 -10.25 1.67 6.54
N PRO A 173 -10.95 2.40 5.67
CA PRO A 173 -12.21 3.00 6.05
C PRO A 173 -13.25 1.89 6.23
N PHE A 174 -13.64 1.68 7.47
CA PHE A 174 -14.48 0.56 7.88
C PHE A 174 -15.65 1.06 8.72
N ASP A 175 -16.83 0.53 8.39
CA ASP A 175 -18.04 0.77 9.16
C ASP A 175 -18.27 -0.40 10.12
N PHE A 176 -18.05 -0.13 11.40
CA PHE A 176 -18.22 -1.13 12.46
C PHE A 176 -19.66 -1.59 12.64
N SER A 177 -20.66 -0.88 12.11
CA SER A 177 -22.03 -1.38 12.12
C SER A 177 -22.25 -2.59 11.21
N ASN A 178 -21.33 -2.83 10.26
CA ASN A 178 -21.33 -4.00 9.38
C ASN A 178 -20.44 -5.14 9.89
N LEU A 179 -19.92 -5.04 11.12
CA LEU A 179 -19.12 -6.10 11.73
C LEU A 179 -20.01 -6.99 12.60
N GLU A 180 -20.18 -8.23 12.19
CA GLU A 180 -20.81 -9.27 12.98
C GLU A 180 -19.77 -10.32 13.34
N PHE A 181 -19.81 -10.81 14.58
CA PHE A 181 -18.98 -11.94 14.99
C PHE A 181 -19.71 -12.84 15.99
N GLU A 182 -19.42 -14.14 15.90
CA GLU A 182 -19.93 -15.14 16.83
C GLU A 182 -18.81 -16.13 17.19
N CYS A 183 -18.87 -16.67 18.41
CA CYS A 183 -17.94 -17.69 18.87
C CYS A 183 -18.70 -18.97 19.17
N ASP A 184 -18.19 -20.11 18.70
CA ASP A 184 -18.73 -21.40 19.08
C ASP A 184 -18.18 -21.89 20.43
N THR A 185 -18.74 -22.99 20.93
CA THR A 185 -18.31 -23.63 22.19
C THR A 185 -16.94 -24.29 22.10
N ASN A 186 -16.38 -24.46 20.89
CA ASN A 186 -15.07 -25.03 20.64
C ASN A 186 -13.96 -23.97 20.56
N GLY A 187 -14.30 -22.69 20.73
CA GLY A 187 -13.34 -21.58 20.65
C GLY A 187 -13.05 -21.10 19.22
N ASN A 188 -13.85 -21.50 18.23
CA ASN A 188 -13.79 -20.92 16.88
C ASN A 188 -14.54 -19.58 16.87
N ALA A 189 -13.98 -18.59 16.19
CA ALA A 189 -14.61 -17.31 15.97
C ALA A 189 -14.96 -17.13 14.47
N TYR A 190 -16.20 -16.76 14.20
CA TYR A 190 -16.73 -16.49 12.86
C TYR A 190 -16.96 -14.99 12.74
N PHE A 191 -16.45 -14.39 11.67
CA PHE A 191 -16.57 -12.96 11.39
C PHE A 191 -17.28 -12.75 10.05
N SER A 192 -18.21 -11.80 10.01
CA SER A 192 -18.87 -11.32 8.80
C SER A 192 -18.70 -9.80 8.72
N PHE A 193 -18.12 -9.32 7.61
CA PHE A 193 -17.84 -7.90 7.40
C PHE A 193 -17.62 -7.59 5.91
N PHE A 194 -17.70 -6.30 5.58
CA PHE A 194 -17.43 -5.79 4.23
C PHE A 194 -16.22 -4.88 4.23
N LEU A 195 -15.28 -5.13 3.30
CA LEU A 195 -14.11 -4.28 3.11
C LEU A 195 -14.17 -3.57 1.74
N PRO A 196 -13.63 -2.34 1.65
CA PRO A 196 -13.41 -1.67 0.38
C PRO A 196 -12.52 -2.50 -0.56
N LYS A 197 -12.69 -2.31 -1.88
CA LYS A 197 -11.82 -2.93 -2.88
C LYS A 197 -10.36 -2.58 -2.62
N GLY A 198 -9.48 -3.58 -2.71
CA GLY A 198 -8.04 -3.41 -2.46
C GLY A 198 -7.62 -3.57 -1.00
N CYS A 199 -8.57 -3.78 -0.08
CA CYS A 199 -8.31 -4.16 1.31
C CYS A 199 -8.36 -5.69 1.46
N TYR A 200 -7.59 -6.23 2.41
CA TYR A 200 -7.46 -7.68 2.62
C TYR A 200 -8.00 -8.06 3.99
N ALA A 201 -8.82 -9.12 4.04
CA ALA A 201 -9.39 -9.65 5.29
C ALA A 201 -8.30 -10.06 6.29
N THR A 202 -7.15 -10.55 5.82
CA THR A 202 -6.01 -10.90 6.67
C THR A 202 -5.45 -9.70 7.43
N VAL A 203 -5.37 -8.52 6.81
CA VAL A 203 -4.90 -7.30 7.46
C VAL A 203 -5.89 -6.83 8.53
N PHE A 204 -7.20 -6.93 8.23
CA PHE A 204 -8.25 -6.60 9.19
C PHE A 204 -8.25 -7.57 10.39
N LEU A 205 -8.30 -8.88 10.14
CA LEU A 205 -8.36 -9.90 11.17
C LEU A 205 -7.10 -9.96 12.03
N ARG A 206 -5.93 -9.60 11.47
CA ARG A 206 -4.68 -9.45 12.25
C ARG A 206 -4.85 -8.51 13.44
N GLU A 207 -5.70 -7.48 13.33
CA GLU A 207 -5.94 -6.57 14.45
C GLU A 207 -6.76 -7.18 15.59
N PHE A 208 -7.47 -8.28 15.33
CA PHE A 208 -8.17 -9.06 16.36
C PHE A 208 -7.30 -10.23 16.86
N MET A 209 -6.62 -10.92 15.95
CA MET A 209 -5.84 -12.12 16.27
C MET A 209 -4.49 -11.81 16.92
N LYS A 210 -3.90 -10.65 16.59
CA LYS A 210 -2.55 -10.24 17.05
C LYS A 210 -1.45 -11.28 16.79
N SER A 211 -1.61 -12.07 15.72
CA SER A 211 -0.71 -13.14 15.27
C SER A 211 -0.09 -12.84 13.92
#